data_AF-A0A0H2Y206-F1
#
_entry.id   AF-A0A0H2Y206-F1
#
_cell.length_a   1.000
_cell.length_b   1.000
_cell.length_c   1.000
_cell.angle_alpha   90.00
_cell.angle_beta   90.00
_cell.angle_gamma   90.00
#
_symmetry.space_group_name_H-M   'P 1'
#
loop_
_entity.id
_entity.type
_entity.pdbx_description
1 polymer ?
#
loop_
_entity_poly.entity_id
_entity_poly.type
_entity_poly.pdbx_seq_one_letter_code
_entity_poly.pdbx_strand_id
1 'polypeptide(L)'
;MKLSTTVACMLLACASTAAFAGPHLTPQECHAYPFVHTGSGVSRADLVRELSELEQVGYDPAHASPYYPDDLDGAKHRLAAEYRADCTHALTADAGTRH
;
A
#
# COMPACT_ATOMS: atom_id res chain seq x y z
N MET A 1 1.61 -54.61 -2.08
CA MET A 1 2.26 -53.35 -1.69
C MET A 1 1.54 -52.21 -2.41
N LYS A 2 0.59 -51.55 -1.74
CA LYS A 2 -0.17 -50.41 -2.29
C LYS A 2 0.61 -49.15 -1.89
N LEU A 3 1.32 -48.55 -2.85
CA LEU A 3 2.14 -47.37 -2.62
C LEU A 3 1.25 -46.14 -2.40
N SER A 4 1.51 -45.51 -1.26
CA SER A 4 0.88 -44.32 -0.70
C SER A 4 0.68 -43.17 -1.68
N THR A 5 -0.59 -42.83 -1.92
CA THR A 5 -1.07 -41.57 -2.52
C THR A 5 -0.78 -40.35 -1.64
N THR A 6 -0.24 -40.52 -0.43
CA THR A 6 -0.03 -39.42 0.53
C THR A 6 1.20 -38.54 0.27
N VAL A 7 2.07 -38.88 -0.67
CA VAL A 7 3.30 -38.10 -0.95
C VAL A 7 3.04 -36.88 -1.85
N ALA A 8 1.96 -36.88 -2.63
CA ALA A 8 1.73 -35.83 -3.64
C ALA A 8 1.30 -34.46 -3.07
N CYS A 9 0.75 -34.41 -1.85
CA CYS A 9 0.28 -33.14 -1.26
C CYS A 9 1.39 -32.32 -0.59
N MET A 10 2.59 -32.86 -0.38
CA MET A 10 3.65 -32.17 0.39
C MET A 10 4.56 -31.27 -0.45
N LEU A 11 4.40 -31.22 -1.78
CA LEU A 11 5.28 -30.43 -2.65
C LEU A 11 4.74 -29.02 -2.99
N LEU A 12 3.60 -28.60 -2.42
CA LEU A 12 2.94 -27.34 -2.77
C LEU A 12 2.92 -26.30 -1.63
N ALA A 13 3.92 -26.31 -0.75
CA ALA A 13 3.93 -25.44 0.43
C ALA A 13 5.30 -24.78 0.65
N CYS A 14 5.77 -23.94 -0.29
CA CYS A 14 6.88 -22.99 -0.06
C CYS A 14 6.91 -21.90 -1.15
N ALA A 15 5.81 -21.16 -1.32
CA ALA A 15 5.85 -19.84 -1.95
C ALA A 15 5.40 -18.79 -0.93
N SER A 16 5.94 -18.88 0.28
CA SER A 16 5.79 -17.82 1.27
C SER A 16 6.71 -16.69 0.81
N THR A 17 6.17 -15.72 0.07
CA THR A 17 6.75 -14.37 0.06
C THR A 17 6.70 -13.91 1.51
N ALA A 18 7.79 -14.09 2.23
CA ALA A 18 7.96 -13.46 3.51
C ALA A 18 7.90 -11.95 3.20
N ALA A 19 6.77 -11.33 3.54
CA ALA A 19 6.69 -9.91 3.67
C ALA A 19 7.62 -9.59 4.84
N PHE A 20 8.87 -9.27 4.51
CA PHE A 20 9.79 -8.74 5.50
C PHE A 20 9.16 -7.41 5.89
N ALA A 21 8.47 -7.38 7.03
CA ALA A 21 8.06 -6.15 7.68
C ALA A 21 9.34 -5.47 8.20
N GLY A 22 10.17 -5.01 7.28
CA GLY A 22 11.17 -4.01 7.57
C GLY A 22 10.44 -2.73 7.99
N PRO A 23 11.12 -1.81 8.69
CA PRO A 23 10.52 -0.57 9.15
C PRO A 23 10.04 0.36 8.02
N HIS A 24 10.23 -0.01 6.76
CA HIS A 24 9.99 0.80 5.58
C HIS A 24 9.41 -0.07 4.44
N LEU A 25 8.58 0.54 3.60
CA LEU A 25 8.05 -0.06 2.37
C LEU A 25 9.21 -0.37 1.40
N THR A 26 9.03 -1.38 0.53
CA THR A 26 9.95 -1.64 -0.57
C THR A 26 9.84 -0.56 -1.65
N PRO A 27 10.84 -0.40 -2.53
CA PRO A 27 10.76 0.59 -3.62
C PRO A 27 9.53 0.39 -4.52
N GLN A 28 9.18 -0.87 -4.81
CA GLN A 28 8.00 -1.19 -5.62
C GLN A 28 6.70 -0.76 -4.94
N GLU A 29 6.57 -0.99 -3.64
CA GLU A 29 5.39 -0.54 -2.88
C GLU A 29 5.32 1.00 -2.81
N CYS A 30 6.46 1.67 -2.65
CA CYS A 30 6.57 3.13 -2.68
C CYS A 30 6.24 3.79 -4.02
N HIS A 31 6.27 3.03 -5.12
CA HIS A 31 5.79 3.50 -6.43
C HIS A 31 4.28 3.34 -6.61
N ALA A 32 3.65 2.48 -5.80
CA ALA A 32 2.21 2.23 -5.82
C ALA A 32 1.43 3.02 -4.75
N TYR A 33 2.13 3.62 -3.78
CA TYR A 33 1.60 4.34 -2.62
C TYR A 33 2.22 5.76 -2.53
N PRO A 34 1.46 6.81 -2.17
CA PRO A 34 0.00 6.83 -2.13
C PRO A 34 -0.60 6.68 -3.54
N PHE A 35 -1.86 6.32 -3.61
CA PHE A 35 -2.56 6.25 -4.88
C PHE A 35 -2.56 7.61 -5.60
N VAL A 36 -2.24 7.59 -6.90
CA VAL A 36 -2.26 8.77 -7.77
C VAL A 36 -3.12 8.47 -8.99
N HIS A 37 -4.02 9.39 -9.34
CA HIS A 37 -4.82 9.27 -10.56
C HIS A 37 -3.94 9.35 -11.82
N THR A 38 -4.10 8.40 -12.75
CA THR A 38 -3.26 8.27 -13.95
C THR A 38 -3.91 8.78 -15.26
N GLY A 39 -5.15 9.29 -15.23
CA GLY A 39 -5.81 9.95 -16.38
C GLY A 39 -7.22 9.45 -16.71
N SER A 40 -7.80 10.00 -17.78
CA SER A 40 -9.13 9.77 -18.42
C SER A 40 -10.41 9.61 -17.57
N GLY A 41 -10.32 9.56 -16.24
CA GLY A 41 -11.46 9.47 -15.34
C GLY A 41 -11.10 8.74 -14.05
N VAL A 42 -11.87 8.98 -13.00
CA VAL A 42 -11.74 8.28 -11.71
C VAL A 42 -12.78 7.16 -11.68
N SER A 43 -12.33 5.90 -11.61
CA SER A 43 -13.25 4.78 -11.41
C SER A 43 -13.71 4.72 -9.96
N ARG A 44 -14.81 4.00 -9.69
CA ARG A 44 -15.23 3.72 -8.31
C ARG A 44 -14.15 2.99 -7.51
N ALA A 45 -13.38 2.11 -8.16
CA ALA A 45 -12.30 1.38 -7.49
C ALA A 45 -11.13 2.30 -7.10
N ASP A 46 -10.83 3.29 -7.95
CA ASP A 46 -9.82 4.31 -7.66
C ASP A 46 -10.21 5.16 -6.46
N LEU A 47 -11.47 5.61 -6.42
CA LEU A 47 -11.99 6.38 -5.31
C LEU A 47 -11.96 5.59 -3.99
N VAL A 48 -12.38 4.32 -4.01
CA VAL A 48 -12.34 3.46 -2.80
C VAL A 48 -10.91 3.27 -2.31
N ARG A 49 -9.95 3.11 -3.23
CA ARG A 49 -8.53 3.00 -2.87
C ARG A 49 -8.00 4.26 -2.22
N GLU A 50 -8.24 5.43 -2.82
CA GLU A 50 -7.82 6.71 -2.25
C GLU A 50 -8.45 6.95 -0.87
N LEU A 51 -9.76 6.72 -0.73
CA LEU A 51 -10.47 6.86 0.53
C LEU A 51 -9.90 5.92 1.60
N SER A 52 -9.60 4.67 1.24
CA SER A 52 -9.03 3.69 2.18
C SER A 52 -7.66 4.15 2.71
N GLU A 53 -6.85 4.84 1.91
CA GLU A 53 -5.57 5.41 2.35
C GLU A 53 -5.77 6.62 3.27
N LEU A 54 -6.74 7.47 2.97
CA LEU A 54 -7.09 8.62 3.82
C LEU A 54 -7.67 8.18 5.17
N GLU A 55 -8.51 7.14 5.18
CA GLU A 55 -9.08 6.54 6.39
C GLU A 55 -8.00 5.96 7.31
N GLN A 56 -6.95 5.35 6.74
CA GLN A 56 -5.80 4.85 7.51
C GLN A 56 -5.06 5.95 8.28
N VAL A 57 -5.08 7.18 7.77
CA VAL A 57 -4.52 8.35 8.44
C VAL A 57 -5.58 9.18 9.16
N GLY A 58 -6.78 8.65 9.39
CA GLY A 58 -7.80 9.23 10.25
C GLY A 58 -8.78 10.19 9.58
N TYR A 59 -8.96 10.13 8.26
CA TYR A 59 -10.14 10.73 7.61
C TYR A 59 -11.38 9.88 7.90
N ASP A 60 -12.52 10.50 8.20
CA ASP A 60 -13.80 9.80 8.35
C ASP A 60 -14.80 10.30 7.30
N PRO A 61 -14.99 9.58 6.19
CA PRO A 61 -15.94 9.97 5.15
C PRO A 61 -17.41 9.70 5.50
N ALA A 62 -17.70 8.93 6.56
CA ALA A 62 -19.07 8.63 6.96
C ALA A 62 -19.72 9.79 7.72
N HIS A 63 -18.91 10.73 8.22
CA HIS A 63 -19.38 11.89 8.95
C HIS A 63 -19.51 13.12 8.04
N ALA A 64 -20.67 13.80 8.09
CA ALA A 64 -20.81 15.12 7.49
C ALA A 64 -20.10 16.15 8.37
N SER A 65 -18.78 16.20 8.25
CA SER A 65 -17.93 17.07 9.05
C SER A 65 -18.24 18.54 8.82
N PRO A 66 -18.40 19.35 9.88
CA PRO A 66 -18.55 20.80 9.74
C PRO A 66 -17.23 21.49 9.34
N TYR A 67 -16.11 20.75 9.35
CA TYR A 67 -14.78 21.26 9.02
C TYR A 67 -14.35 20.94 7.59
N TYR A 68 -15.23 20.37 6.77
CA TYR A 68 -14.91 20.14 5.36
C TYR A 68 -14.62 21.47 4.64
N PRO A 69 -13.53 21.59 3.85
CA PRO A 69 -12.60 20.54 3.44
C PRO A 69 -11.31 20.40 4.30
N ASP A 70 -11.16 21.16 5.39
CA ASP A 70 -9.92 21.25 6.18
C ASP A 70 -9.50 19.89 6.77
N ASP A 71 -10.44 19.03 7.14
CA ASP A 71 -10.19 17.69 7.64
C ASP A 71 -9.65 16.72 6.58
N LEU A 72 -10.18 16.82 5.35
CA LEU A 72 -9.67 16.11 4.18
C LEU A 72 -8.24 16.56 3.85
N ASP A 73 -7.99 17.87 3.82
CA ASP A 73 -6.64 18.40 3.58
C ASP A 73 -5.66 18.02 4.70
N GLY A 74 -6.13 18.03 5.94
CA GLY A 74 -5.37 17.52 7.09
C GLY A 74 -5.00 16.04 6.94
N ALA A 75 -5.92 15.19 6.47
CA ALA A 75 -5.65 13.78 6.20
C ALA A 75 -4.64 13.61 5.06
N LYS A 76 -4.78 14.35 3.96
CA LYS A 76 -3.81 14.34 2.84
C LYS A 76 -2.41 14.74 3.30
N HIS A 77 -2.28 15.72 4.20
CA HIS A 77 -1.00 16.11 4.78
C HIS A 77 -0.39 15.00 5.65
N ARG A 78 -1.20 14.32 6.47
CA ARG A 78 -0.73 13.16 7.26
C ARG A 78 -0.29 12.02 6.35
N LEU A 79 -1.06 11.69 5.32
CA LEU A 79 -0.71 10.68 4.33
C LEU A 79 0.64 10.97 3.65
N ALA A 80 0.86 12.22 3.25
CA ALA A 80 2.15 12.64 2.69
C ALA A 80 3.30 12.59 3.70
N ALA A 81 3.03 12.71 5.00
CA ALA A 81 4.03 12.52 6.05
C ALA A 81 4.40 11.04 6.22
N GLU A 82 3.41 10.15 6.30
CA GLU A 82 3.61 8.70 6.36
C GLU A 82 4.39 8.19 5.13
N TYR A 83 3.99 8.62 3.93
CA TYR A 83 4.72 8.29 2.71
C TYR A 83 6.21 8.65 2.78
N ARG A 84 6.54 9.86 3.28
CA ARG A 84 7.95 10.25 3.42
C ARG A 84 8.68 9.40 4.47
N ALA A 85 8.03 9.07 5.58
CA ALA A 85 8.60 8.23 6.62
C ALA A 85 8.91 6.82 6.09
N ASP A 86 8.01 6.25 5.30
CA ASP A 86 8.14 4.88 4.81
C ASP A 86 9.00 4.74 3.55
N CYS A 87 9.02 5.75 2.67
CA CYS A 87 9.57 5.58 1.31
C CYS A 87 10.91 6.27 1.04
N THR A 88 11.36 7.20 1.89
CA THR A 88 12.60 7.95 1.61
C THR A 88 13.83 7.03 1.49
N HIS A 89 13.96 6.04 2.38
CA HIS A 89 15.08 5.09 2.35
C HIS A 89 15.00 4.12 1.16
N ALA A 90 13.80 3.66 0.83
CA ALA A 90 13.59 2.71 -0.25
C ALA A 90 13.89 3.33 -1.62
N LEU A 91 13.38 4.54 -1.87
CA LEU A 91 13.56 5.25 -3.14
C LEU A 91 15.02 5.67 -3.37
N THR A 92 15.74 6.03 -2.30
CA THR A 92 17.18 6.36 -2.39
C THR A 92 18.04 5.14 -2.69
N ALA A 93 17.74 3.99 -2.08
CA ALA A 93 18.43 2.73 -2.37
C ALA A 93 18.22 2.27 -3.83
N ASP A 94 16.99 2.37 -4.34
CA ASP A 94 16.65 1.95 -5.70
C ASP A 94 17.26 2.86 -6.79
N ALA A 95 17.43 4.15 -6.51
CA ALA A 95 18.16 5.04 -7.42
C ALA A 95 19.64 4.62 -7.58
N GLY A 96 20.26 4.10 -6.52
CA GLY A 96 21.67 3.66 -6.54
C GLY A 96 21.93 2.35 -7.28
N THR A 97 20.92 1.48 -7.41
CA THR A 97 21.04 0.18 -8.10
C THR A 97 20.84 0.26 -9.61
N ARG A 98 20.28 1.37 -10.12
CA ARG A 98 20.02 1.58 -11.56
C ARG A 98 21.21 2.21 -12.33
N HIS A 99 22.37 2.36 -11.69
CA HIS A 99 23.62 2.87 -12.28
C HIS A 99 24.65 1.77 -12.47
#